data_AF-A0AAW3AY02-F1
#
_entry.id   AF-A0AAW3AY02-F1
#
_cell.length_a   1.000
_cell.length_b   1.000
_cell.length_c   1.000
_cell.angle_alpha   90.00
_cell.angle_beta   90.00
_cell.angle_gamma   90.00
#
_symmetry.space_group_name_H-M   'P 1'
#
loop_
_entity.id
_entity.type
_entity.pdbx_description
1 polymer ?
#
loop_
_entity_poly.entity_id
_entity_poly.type
_entity_poly.pdbx_seq_one_letter_code
_entity_poly.pdbx_strand_id
1 'polypeptide(L)'
;MRAVVFSDIASAELSEHIRVIASRSYAEVVYVDVSEGAETDLKTAWHTRYGGALHAPPPARDELDDMKGTFVCYLTEKKTVEDADVVYAVFIAEVLTLILTPSATLTPLMHAAADISVSSRKAAIESLFSVAPSPSSADVIVIEGGDGAGKETQAALLVRQIHASGGEVHALDFPYERGLYGGLVRTVLSGKKGSINELNPQLFSFLYSLNRFGCARQLHFWLRRGSSVVLDRYYTANFGHQASKLPPEEREAFISDLEFMEVELLGLPRATSVLYLDLPPAAALEAMRRDATRKQLDIHETAGGDYKKRVRQTYMWCCEHLPGWHHIMCFGDDGRRLTREEVHTAITRHLRSVGSRVFGAQS
;
A
#
# COMPACT_ATOMS: atom_id res chain seq x y z
N MET A 1 2.99 25.63 -0.69
CA MET A 1 3.41 24.30 -1.18
C MET A 1 3.99 24.45 -2.57
N ARG A 2 5.11 23.78 -2.81
CA ARG A 2 5.85 23.78 -4.07
C ARG A 2 5.60 22.48 -4.81
N ALA A 3 5.56 22.51 -6.13
CA ALA A 3 5.54 21.32 -6.98
C ALA A 3 6.70 21.33 -7.97
N VAL A 4 7.27 20.17 -8.25
CA VAL A 4 8.23 19.95 -9.34
C VAL A 4 7.66 18.88 -10.26
N VAL A 5 7.44 19.23 -11.52
CA VAL A 5 6.78 18.39 -12.52
C VAL A 5 7.76 18.14 -13.65
N PHE A 6 8.22 16.89 -13.78
CA PHE A 6 8.98 16.42 -14.93
C PHE A 6 8.00 15.89 -15.96
N SER A 7 8.09 16.34 -17.20
CA SER A 7 7.11 16.00 -18.23
C SER A 7 7.78 15.54 -19.52
N ASP A 8 7.50 14.30 -19.89
CA ASP A 8 7.84 13.67 -21.18
C ASP A 8 6.54 13.44 -21.96
N ILE A 9 5.88 14.54 -22.30
CA ILE A 9 4.60 14.55 -23.01
C ILE A 9 4.80 15.23 -24.35
N ALA A 10 4.43 14.54 -25.42
CA ALA A 10 4.57 15.07 -26.79
C ALA A 10 3.44 16.06 -27.14
N SER A 11 2.28 15.91 -26.51
CA SER A 11 1.12 16.78 -26.74
C SER A 11 1.27 18.15 -26.08
N ALA A 12 1.41 19.21 -26.88
CA ALA A 12 1.43 20.59 -26.40
C ALA A 12 0.16 20.97 -25.62
N GLU A 13 -1.00 20.44 -26.02
CA GLU A 13 -2.28 20.66 -25.34
C GLU A 13 -2.27 20.12 -23.91
N LEU A 14 -1.70 18.92 -23.71
CA LEU A 14 -1.61 18.30 -22.38
C LEU A 14 -0.54 18.98 -21.52
N SER A 15 0.61 19.33 -22.10
CA SER A 15 1.67 20.09 -21.42
C SER A 15 1.15 21.43 -20.88
N GLU A 16 0.36 22.16 -21.67
CA GLU A 16 -0.26 23.41 -21.21
C GLU A 16 -1.31 23.16 -20.12
N HIS A 17 -2.14 22.13 -20.28
CA HIS A 17 -3.14 21.78 -19.28
C HIS A 17 -2.50 21.43 -17.91
N ILE A 18 -1.38 20.70 -17.90
CA ILE A 18 -0.64 20.39 -16.68
C ILE A 18 -0.16 21.66 -15.99
N ARG A 19 0.42 22.60 -16.74
CA ARG A 19 0.89 23.88 -16.18
C ARG A 19 -0.25 24.64 -15.53
N VAL A 20 -1.40 24.72 -16.20
CA VAL A 20 -2.60 25.40 -15.69
C VAL A 20 -3.09 24.74 -14.40
N ILE A 21 -3.28 23.41 -14.40
CA ILE A 21 -3.85 22.71 -13.24
C ILE A 21 -2.86 22.70 -12.06
N ALA A 22 -1.58 22.49 -12.29
CA ALA A 22 -0.56 22.52 -11.24
C ALA A 22 -0.51 23.91 -10.58
N SER A 23 -0.55 24.99 -11.38
CA SER A 23 -0.50 26.37 -10.87
C SER A 23 -1.77 26.78 -10.10
N ARG A 24 -2.90 26.10 -10.31
CA ARG A 24 -4.11 26.27 -9.48
C ARG A 24 -3.97 25.64 -8.10
N SER A 25 -3.18 24.57 -8.00
CA SER A 25 -3.12 23.70 -6.82
C SER A 25 -1.88 23.96 -5.95
N TYR A 26 -0.83 24.55 -6.52
CA TYR A 26 0.46 24.81 -5.87
C TYR A 26 0.90 26.25 -6.11
N ALA A 27 1.49 26.88 -5.08
CA ALA A 27 1.90 28.28 -5.11
C ALA A 27 3.17 28.52 -5.93
N GLU A 28 4.05 27.50 -6.00
CA GLU A 28 5.24 27.51 -6.83
C GLU A 28 5.27 26.20 -7.62
N VAL A 29 5.40 26.29 -8.95
CA VAL A 29 5.50 25.11 -9.83
C VAL A 29 6.74 25.23 -10.69
N VAL A 30 7.65 24.27 -10.54
CA VAL A 30 8.80 24.10 -11.43
C VAL A 30 8.46 23.03 -12.45
N TYR A 31 8.29 23.43 -13.71
CA TYR A 31 8.05 22.52 -14.82
C TYR A 31 9.36 22.22 -15.56
N VAL A 32 9.69 20.95 -15.72
CA VAL A 32 10.88 20.46 -16.42
C VAL A 32 10.43 19.62 -17.60
N ASP A 33 10.58 20.16 -18.81
CA ASP A 33 10.33 19.41 -20.04
C ASP A 33 11.51 18.48 -20.35
N VAL A 34 11.22 17.21 -20.55
CA VAL A 34 12.18 16.14 -20.83
C VAL A 34 11.78 15.34 -22.06
N SER A 35 10.91 15.91 -22.91
CA SER A 35 10.32 15.25 -24.09
C SER A 35 11.19 15.24 -25.34
N GLU A 36 12.11 16.19 -25.49
CA GLU A 36 13.05 16.31 -26.63
C GLU A 36 14.37 15.58 -26.41
N GLY A 37 14.54 14.98 -25.22
CA GLY A 37 15.77 14.32 -24.84
C GLY A 37 15.82 12.85 -25.26
N ALA A 38 17.01 12.34 -25.63
CA ALA A 38 17.26 10.89 -25.68
C ALA A 38 16.97 10.25 -24.31
N GLU A 39 16.86 8.92 -24.20
CA GLU A 39 16.71 8.24 -22.88
C GLU A 39 17.74 8.71 -21.83
N THR A 40 18.93 9.10 -22.32
CA THR A 40 20.01 9.70 -21.56
C THR A 40 19.71 11.09 -21.03
N ASP A 41 18.79 11.86 -21.59
CA ASP A 41 18.61 13.28 -21.28
C ASP A 41 17.67 13.56 -20.11
N LEU A 42 16.82 12.60 -19.72
CA LEU A 42 16.14 12.68 -18.43
C LEU A 42 17.14 12.40 -17.30
N LYS A 43 18.02 11.40 -17.49
CA LYS A 43 19.21 11.20 -16.67
C LYS A 43 20.09 12.46 -16.69
N THR A 44 20.42 13.04 -17.84
CA THR A 44 21.29 14.23 -17.95
C THR A 44 20.66 15.49 -17.37
N ALA A 45 19.41 15.83 -17.67
CA ALA A 45 18.73 17.00 -17.11
C ALA A 45 18.54 16.88 -15.58
N TRP A 46 18.24 15.67 -15.10
CA TRP A 46 18.17 15.38 -13.66
C TRP A 46 19.55 15.38 -13.00
N HIS A 47 20.57 14.75 -13.61
CA HIS A 47 21.95 14.73 -13.13
C HIS A 47 22.64 16.10 -13.21
N THR A 48 22.24 16.96 -14.15
CA THR A 48 22.71 18.35 -14.25
C THR A 48 22.10 19.21 -13.16
N ARG A 49 20.88 18.88 -12.71
CA ARG A 49 20.22 19.58 -11.59
C ARG A 49 20.61 19.02 -10.21
N TYR A 50 20.94 17.73 -10.11
CA TYR A 50 21.14 17.01 -8.84
C TYR A 50 22.39 16.09 -8.80
N GLY A 51 23.45 16.39 -9.59
CA GLY A 51 24.81 15.86 -9.37
C GLY A 51 25.07 14.36 -9.66
N GLY A 52 24.77 13.89 -10.87
CA GLY A 52 24.84 12.46 -11.22
C GLY A 52 26.17 11.72 -11.12
N ALA A 53 26.13 10.56 -10.46
CA ALA A 53 26.90 9.35 -10.79
C ALA A 53 26.09 8.09 -10.39
N LEU A 54 26.22 7.00 -11.15
CA LEU A 54 25.60 5.68 -10.87
C LEU A 54 25.99 5.08 -9.49
N HIS A 55 27.02 5.65 -8.86
CA HIS A 55 27.44 5.40 -7.49
C HIS A 55 27.74 6.71 -6.76
N ALA A 56 26.82 7.68 -6.82
CA ALA A 56 26.87 8.79 -5.89
C ALA A 56 26.47 8.30 -4.48
N PRO A 57 27.13 8.78 -3.41
CA PRO A 57 26.64 8.57 -2.06
C PRO A 57 25.20 9.10 -1.94
N PRO A 58 24.38 8.57 -1.03
CA PRO A 58 23.02 9.06 -0.82
C PRO A 58 23.04 10.59 -0.67
N PRO A 59 22.02 11.30 -1.21
CA PRO A 59 21.96 12.75 -1.18
C PRO A 59 22.18 13.26 0.25
N ALA A 60 22.89 14.37 0.37
CA ALA A 60 23.20 14.93 1.66
C ALA A 60 21.89 15.30 2.39
N ARG A 61 21.88 15.17 3.72
CA ARG A 61 20.66 15.25 4.56
C ARG A 61 19.87 16.56 4.36
N ASP A 62 20.59 17.60 3.97
CA ASP A 62 20.14 18.94 3.59
C ASP A 62 19.44 19.03 2.23
N GLU A 63 19.80 18.19 1.25
CA GLU A 63 19.09 18.11 -0.06
C GLU A 63 17.74 17.39 0.06
N LEU A 64 17.61 16.46 1.01
CA LEU A 64 16.36 15.77 1.35
C LEU A 64 15.38 16.67 2.13
N ASP A 65 15.90 17.65 2.89
CA ASP A 65 15.08 18.60 3.65
C ASP A 65 14.34 19.60 2.72
N ASP A 66 14.89 19.95 1.56
CA ASP A 66 14.23 20.78 0.53
C ASP A 66 13.02 20.07 -0.14
N MET A 67 12.95 18.74 -0.04
CA MET A 67 11.82 17.96 -0.55
C MET A 67 10.66 17.82 0.44
N LYS A 68 10.87 18.14 1.72
CA LYS A 68 9.79 18.10 2.71
C LYS A 68 8.72 19.14 2.36
N GLY A 69 7.52 18.66 2.02
CA GLY A 69 6.41 19.51 1.61
C GLY A 69 6.42 19.94 0.14
N THR A 70 7.32 19.36 -0.68
CA THR A 70 7.35 19.55 -2.13
C THR A 70 6.70 18.34 -2.82
N PHE A 71 5.69 18.59 -3.67
CA PHE A 71 5.10 17.55 -4.52
C PHE A 71 5.97 17.32 -5.75
N VAL A 72 6.54 16.12 -5.91
CA VAL A 72 7.40 15.79 -7.06
C VAL A 72 6.75 14.69 -7.88
N CYS A 73 6.52 14.93 -9.16
CA CYS A 73 5.98 13.93 -10.07
C CYS A 73 6.64 13.94 -11.46
N TYR A 74 6.64 12.78 -12.10
CA TYR A 74 7.03 12.54 -13.47
C TYR A 74 5.80 12.12 -14.28
N LEU A 75 5.53 12.82 -15.37
CA LEU A 75 4.42 12.55 -16.28
C LEU A 75 5.02 12.09 -17.61
N THR A 76 4.59 10.96 -18.16
CA THR A 76 5.15 10.45 -19.42
C THR A 76 4.10 9.83 -20.35
N GLU A 77 4.29 10.08 -21.65
CA GLU A 77 3.58 9.45 -22.76
C GLU A 77 4.46 8.49 -23.58
N LYS A 78 5.77 8.47 -23.35
CA LYS A 78 6.70 7.68 -24.18
C LYS A 78 7.34 6.54 -23.40
N LYS A 79 7.53 6.71 -22.09
CA LYS A 79 8.23 5.75 -21.24
C LYS A 79 7.27 4.78 -20.57
N THR A 80 7.64 3.52 -20.59
CA THR A 80 6.88 2.41 -20.02
C THR A 80 7.60 1.83 -18.81
N VAL A 81 6.96 0.87 -18.13
CA VAL A 81 7.60 0.12 -17.03
C VAL A 81 8.80 -0.71 -17.52
N GLU A 82 8.88 -1.00 -18.83
CA GLU A 82 9.98 -1.74 -19.45
C GLU A 82 11.28 -0.93 -19.51
N ASP A 83 11.22 0.40 -19.37
CA ASP A 83 12.38 1.31 -19.34
C ASP A 83 13.03 1.31 -17.94
N ALA A 84 13.51 0.13 -17.54
CA ALA A 84 13.91 -0.19 -16.17
C ALA A 84 14.87 0.83 -15.55
N ASP A 85 15.75 1.45 -16.33
CA ASP A 85 16.70 2.46 -15.88
C ASP A 85 16.04 3.75 -15.37
N VAL A 86 14.99 4.20 -16.06
CA VAL A 86 14.23 5.40 -15.67
C VAL A 86 13.32 5.07 -14.50
N VAL A 87 12.68 3.90 -14.53
CA VAL A 87 11.83 3.42 -13.44
C VAL A 87 12.65 3.25 -12.16
N TYR A 88 13.84 2.65 -12.25
CA TYR A 88 14.73 2.43 -11.11
C TYR A 88 15.25 3.75 -10.53
N ALA A 89 15.65 4.71 -11.38
CA ALA A 89 16.08 6.03 -10.92
C ALA A 89 14.94 6.81 -10.23
N VAL A 90 13.75 6.80 -10.82
CA VAL A 90 12.54 7.45 -10.27
C VAL A 90 12.09 6.77 -8.97
N PHE A 91 12.22 5.46 -8.89
CA PHE A 91 11.89 4.65 -7.72
C PHE A 91 12.86 4.88 -6.55
N ILE A 92 14.18 4.89 -6.80
CA ILE A 92 15.18 5.24 -5.80
C ILE A 92 14.95 6.66 -5.28
N ALA A 93 14.56 7.58 -6.15
CA ALA A 93 14.37 8.98 -5.80
C ALA A 93 12.97 9.31 -5.24
N GLU A 94 12.11 8.30 -5.00
CA GLU A 94 10.76 8.46 -4.45
C GLU A 94 9.83 9.40 -5.26
N VAL A 95 10.13 9.64 -6.54
CA VAL A 95 9.36 10.55 -7.40
C VAL A 95 8.09 9.85 -7.84
N LEU A 96 6.92 10.50 -7.73
CA LEU A 96 5.64 9.96 -8.22
C LEU A 96 5.63 9.85 -9.75
N THR A 97 5.03 8.82 -10.37
CA THR A 97 4.98 8.69 -11.85
C THR A 97 3.57 8.47 -12.33
N LEU A 98 3.11 9.31 -13.25
CA LEU A 98 1.87 9.16 -14.01
C LEU A 98 2.22 8.80 -15.47
N ILE A 99 1.75 7.66 -15.93
CA ILE A 99 1.89 7.22 -17.34
C ILE A 99 0.55 7.41 -18.04
N LEU A 100 0.54 8.10 -19.19
CA LEU A 100 -0.68 8.49 -19.93
C LEU A 100 -0.96 7.62 -21.17
N THR A 101 -0.23 6.52 -21.37
CA THR A 101 -0.32 5.67 -22.58
C THR A 101 -1.33 4.52 -22.45
N PRO A 102 -1.85 3.98 -23.58
CA PRO A 102 -2.57 2.73 -23.57
C PRO A 102 -1.58 1.58 -23.40
N SER A 103 -1.43 1.07 -22.18
CA SER A 103 -0.70 -0.18 -21.93
C SER A 103 -1.69 -1.34 -21.72
N ALA A 104 -1.46 -2.45 -22.42
CA ALA A 104 -2.34 -3.61 -22.42
C ALA A 104 -2.15 -4.53 -21.19
N THR A 105 -1.12 -4.38 -20.36
CA THR A 105 -0.94 -5.27 -19.19
C THR A 105 0.03 -4.74 -18.11
N LEU A 106 -0.50 -4.74 -16.88
CA LEU A 106 0.11 -4.89 -15.53
C LEU A 106 0.82 -3.69 -14.84
N THR A 107 0.39 -3.43 -13.61
CA THR A 107 0.53 -2.19 -12.81
C THR A 107 1.39 -2.40 -11.55
N PRO A 108 2.35 -1.52 -11.25
CA PRO A 108 2.13 -0.45 -10.26
C PRO A 108 2.75 0.86 -10.76
N LEU A 109 2.07 1.99 -10.89
CA LEU A 109 1.38 2.79 -9.88
C LEU A 109 0.80 3.95 -10.70
N MET A 110 -0.51 4.20 -10.59
CA MET A 110 -1.27 5.21 -11.34
C MET A 110 -1.61 4.83 -12.80
N HIS A 111 -2.87 4.41 -12.95
CA HIS A 111 -3.71 4.25 -14.15
C HIS A 111 -3.65 2.95 -14.97
N ALA A 112 -4.85 2.53 -15.38
CA ALA A 112 -5.13 2.13 -16.74
C ALA A 112 -6.59 2.53 -17.06
N ALA A 113 -6.80 3.30 -18.12
CA ALA A 113 -8.04 3.30 -18.87
C ALA A 113 -7.67 2.80 -20.29
N ALA A 114 -8.40 1.83 -20.79
CA ALA A 114 -8.24 1.39 -22.18
C ALA A 114 -8.71 2.52 -23.10
N ASP A 115 -7.95 2.81 -24.16
CA ASP A 115 -8.16 3.91 -25.11
C ASP A 115 -8.52 5.26 -24.46
N ILE A 116 -7.56 5.83 -23.71
CA ILE A 116 -7.73 7.12 -23.03
C ILE A 116 -7.77 8.25 -24.07
N SER A 117 -8.97 8.78 -24.32
CA SER A 117 -9.16 10.03 -25.05
C SER A 117 -8.39 11.18 -24.39
N VAL A 118 -8.12 12.25 -25.15
CA VAL A 118 -7.51 13.47 -24.61
C VAL A 118 -8.30 14.01 -23.40
N SER A 119 -9.64 13.91 -23.42
CA SER A 119 -10.48 14.29 -22.28
C SER A 119 -10.22 13.45 -21.03
N SER A 120 -10.02 12.14 -21.18
CA SER A 120 -9.71 11.25 -20.07
C SER A 120 -8.28 11.45 -19.54
N ARG A 121 -7.32 11.83 -20.41
CA ARG A 121 -5.96 12.24 -19.97
C ARG A 121 -6.01 13.52 -19.15
N LYS A 122 -6.79 14.52 -19.60
CA LYS A 122 -7.04 15.75 -18.84
C LYS A 122 -7.66 15.45 -17.48
N ALA A 123 -8.68 14.60 -17.42
CA ALA A 123 -9.29 14.18 -16.16
C ALA A 123 -8.29 13.48 -15.21
N ALA A 124 -7.38 12.65 -15.74
CA ALA A 124 -6.32 12.02 -14.95
C ALA A 124 -5.32 13.06 -14.39
N ILE A 125 -4.91 14.03 -15.21
CA ILE A 125 -4.06 15.15 -14.79
C ILE A 125 -4.78 15.99 -13.71
N GLU A 126 -6.05 16.34 -13.94
CA GLU A 126 -6.88 17.05 -12.96
C GLU A 126 -6.95 16.26 -11.66
N SER A 127 -7.23 14.96 -11.70
CA SER A 127 -7.25 14.09 -10.52
C SER A 127 -5.87 14.01 -9.83
N LEU A 128 -4.76 14.08 -10.57
CA LEU A 128 -3.41 14.05 -10.03
C LEU A 128 -3.05 15.34 -9.28
N PHE A 129 -3.59 16.50 -9.68
CA PHE A 129 -3.21 17.78 -9.07
C PHE A 129 -4.28 18.37 -8.13
N SER A 130 -5.56 18.03 -8.31
CA SER A 130 -6.73 18.62 -7.62
C SER A 130 -6.81 18.44 -6.10
N VAL A 131 -6.12 17.46 -5.52
CA VAL A 131 -6.08 17.27 -4.07
C VAL A 131 -4.82 17.95 -3.53
N ALA A 132 -5.03 19.07 -2.82
CA ALA A 132 -3.95 19.74 -2.13
C ALA A 132 -3.31 18.77 -1.12
N PRO A 133 -1.96 18.67 -1.07
CA PRO A 133 -1.35 17.83 -0.07
C PRO A 133 -1.70 18.37 1.33
N SER A 134 -2.33 17.55 2.17
CA SER A 134 -2.63 17.88 3.57
C SER A 134 -1.78 16.96 4.45
N PRO A 135 -0.78 17.49 5.17
CA PRO A 135 0.19 16.66 5.90
C PRO A 135 -0.34 16.01 7.20
N SER A 136 -1.65 15.98 7.51
CA SER A 136 -2.08 15.52 8.85
C SER A 136 -3.48 14.90 9.02
N SER A 137 -4.23 14.61 7.95
CA SER A 137 -5.64 14.21 8.09
C SER A 137 -6.01 12.77 7.68
N ALA A 138 -5.06 11.94 7.24
CA ALA A 138 -5.35 10.62 6.68
C ALA A 138 -4.97 9.46 7.62
N ASP A 139 -5.83 8.44 7.69
CA ASP A 139 -5.59 7.22 8.47
C ASP A 139 -5.07 6.07 7.58
N VAL A 140 -4.22 5.22 8.15
CA VAL A 140 -3.79 3.93 7.58
C VAL A 140 -4.43 2.83 8.41
N ILE A 141 -5.56 2.31 7.95
CA ILE A 141 -6.35 1.29 8.65
C ILE A 141 -6.01 -0.07 8.06
N VAL A 142 -5.49 -0.97 8.87
CA VAL A 142 -5.17 -2.34 8.46
C VAL A 142 -6.17 -3.31 9.06
N ILE A 143 -6.62 -4.26 8.26
CA ILE A 143 -7.48 -5.36 8.70
C ILE A 143 -6.66 -6.66 8.60
N GLU A 144 -6.32 -7.22 9.76
CA GLU A 144 -5.64 -8.51 9.89
C GLU A 144 -6.61 -9.59 10.36
N GLY A 145 -6.23 -10.86 10.23
CA GLY A 145 -7.12 -11.96 10.56
C GLY A 145 -6.73 -13.27 9.91
N GLY A 146 -7.17 -14.37 10.53
CA GLY A 146 -7.03 -15.70 9.96
C GLY A 146 -7.85 -15.89 8.67
N ASP A 147 -7.66 -17.03 8.04
CA ASP A 147 -8.37 -17.38 6.82
C ASP A 147 -9.88 -17.51 7.11
N GLY A 148 -10.70 -16.93 6.25
CA GLY A 148 -12.16 -16.92 6.46
C GLY A 148 -12.67 -15.97 7.53
N ALA A 149 -11.82 -15.17 8.19
CA ALA A 149 -12.25 -14.16 9.17
C ALA A 149 -13.11 -13.04 8.56
N GLY A 150 -13.06 -12.84 7.23
CA GLY A 150 -13.88 -11.86 6.51
C GLY A 150 -13.21 -10.51 6.27
N LYS A 151 -11.87 -10.47 6.22
CA LYS A 151 -11.08 -9.24 6.03
C LYS A 151 -11.50 -8.43 4.80
N GLU A 152 -11.49 -9.06 3.62
CA GLU A 152 -11.93 -8.44 2.36
C GLU A 152 -13.33 -7.84 2.45
N THR A 153 -14.26 -8.59 3.06
CA THR A 153 -15.64 -8.12 3.28
C THR A 153 -15.66 -6.87 4.16
N GLN A 154 -14.90 -6.86 5.26
CA GLN A 154 -14.86 -5.71 6.17
C GLN A 154 -14.14 -4.51 5.54
N ALA A 155 -13.07 -4.74 4.77
CA ALA A 155 -12.39 -3.69 4.02
C ALA A 155 -13.35 -3.00 3.04
N ALA A 156 -14.11 -3.79 2.25
CA ALA A 156 -15.08 -3.28 1.30
C ALA A 156 -16.25 -2.52 1.97
N LEU A 157 -16.77 -3.03 3.10
CA LEU A 157 -17.81 -2.36 3.87
C LEU A 157 -17.32 -1.03 4.45
N LEU A 158 -16.09 -0.99 4.96
CA LEU A 158 -15.48 0.22 5.51
C LEU A 158 -15.28 1.28 4.43
N VAL A 159 -14.70 0.90 3.28
CA VAL A 159 -14.53 1.81 2.13
C VAL A 159 -15.87 2.40 1.69
N ARG A 160 -16.88 1.54 1.50
CA ARG A 160 -18.22 1.96 1.09
C ARG A 160 -18.84 2.94 2.08
N GLN A 161 -18.69 2.69 3.37
CA GLN A 161 -19.23 3.58 4.40
C GLN A 161 -18.53 4.94 4.41
N ILE A 162 -17.20 4.97 4.30
CA ILE A 162 -16.42 6.22 4.30
C ILE A 162 -16.82 7.08 3.09
N HIS A 163 -16.91 6.49 1.89
CA HIS A 163 -17.40 7.19 0.70
C HIS A 163 -18.84 7.68 0.87
N ALA A 164 -19.73 6.88 1.48
CA ALA A 164 -21.11 7.30 1.73
C ALA A 164 -21.22 8.48 2.71
N SER A 165 -20.23 8.65 3.60
CA SER A 165 -20.09 9.84 4.45
C SER A 165 -19.33 11.00 3.82
N GLY A 166 -18.95 10.91 2.54
CA GLY A 166 -18.21 11.95 1.81
C GLY A 166 -16.71 12.00 2.12
N GLY A 167 -16.17 11.00 2.81
CA GLY A 167 -14.73 10.87 3.05
C GLY A 167 -14.02 10.22 1.86
N GLU A 168 -12.76 10.62 1.64
CA GLU A 168 -11.90 10.03 0.62
C GLU A 168 -11.08 8.86 1.19
N VAL A 169 -11.18 7.70 0.56
CA VAL A 169 -10.45 6.50 0.97
C VAL A 169 -10.11 5.61 -0.22
N HIS A 170 -8.93 4.99 -0.16
CA HIS A 170 -8.48 3.96 -1.10
C HIS A 170 -8.27 2.63 -0.38
N ALA A 171 -8.22 1.53 -1.14
CA ALA A 171 -7.92 0.22 -0.58
C ALA A 171 -6.93 -0.56 -1.43
N LEU A 172 -6.15 -1.40 -0.74
CA LEU A 172 -5.29 -2.41 -1.33
C LEU A 172 -5.38 -3.68 -0.49
N ASP A 173 -5.14 -4.82 -1.12
CA ASP A 173 -4.97 -6.11 -0.49
C ASP A 173 -3.54 -6.62 -0.71
N PHE A 174 -2.99 -7.30 0.29
CA PHE A 174 -1.65 -7.88 0.22
C PHE A 174 -1.66 -9.41 0.40
N PRO A 175 -0.87 -10.16 -0.37
CA PRO A 175 0.13 -9.69 -1.34
C PRO A 175 -0.48 -9.08 -2.61
N TYR A 176 0.08 -7.96 -3.06
CA TYR A 176 -0.40 -7.23 -4.22
C TYR A 176 0.02 -7.96 -5.51
N GLU A 177 -0.91 -8.72 -6.09
CA GLU A 177 -0.61 -9.64 -7.20
C GLU A 177 -0.19 -8.93 -8.49
N ARG A 178 -0.72 -7.74 -8.74
CA ARG A 178 -0.47 -6.99 -9.99
C ARG A 178 0.91 -6.36 -10.04
N GLY A 179 1.54 -6.17 -8.88
CA GLY A 179 2.84 -5.51 -8.76
C GLY A 179 4.03 -6.38 -9.16
N LEU A 180 5.20 -5.75 -9.28
CA LEU A 180 6.46 -6.36 -9.74
C LEU A 180 6.77 -7.71 -9.06
N TYR A 181 6.55 -7.79 -7.75
CA TYR A 181 6.87 -8.98 -6.95
C TYR A 181 5.68 -9.95 -6.79
N GLY A 182 4.50 -9.62 -7.30
CA GLY A 182 3.29 -10.42 -7.15
C GLY A 182 3.43 -11.82 -7.75
N GLY A 183 3.99 -11.92 -8.97
CA GLY A 183 4.26 -13.21 -9.62
C GLY A 183 5.25 -14.08 -8.85
N LEU A 184 6.27 -13.47 -8.21
CA LEU A 184 7.25 -14.18 -7.39
C LEU A 184 6.63 -14.70 -6.10
N VAL A 185 5.86 -13.85 -5.39
CA VAL A 185 5.11 -14.25 -4.20
C VAL A 185 4.16 -15.41 -4.52
N ARG A 186 3.39 -15.31 -5.62
CA ARG A 186 2.48 -16.37 -6.07
C ARG A 186 3.20 -17.67 -6.37
N THR A 187 4.39 -17.60 -6.97
CA THR A 187 5.20 -18.79 -7.27
C THR A 187 5.61 -19.50 -5.98
N VAL A 188 6.03 -18.76 -4.95
CA VAL A 188 6.37 -19.36 -3.66
C VAL A 188 5.12 -19.90 -2.95
N LEU A 189 4.02 -19.15 -2.95
CA LEU A 189 2.73 -19.55 -2.36
C LEU A 189 2.09 -20.77 -3.04
N SER A 190 2.48 -21.09 -4.27
CA SER A 190 2.00 -22.30 -4.97
C SER A 190 2.62 -23.61 -4.46
N GLY A 191 3.54 -23.55 -3.49
CA GLY A 191 4.23 -24.73 -2.95
C GLY A 191 5.33 -25.30 -3.87
N LYS A 192 5.49 -24.75 -5.08
CA LYS A 192 6.52 -25.16 -6.06
C LYS A 192 7.97 -24.97 -5.59
N LYS A 193 8.19 -24.29 -4.45
CA LYS A 193 9.51 -23.97 -3.90
C LYS A 193 9.75 -24.56 -2.49
N GLY A 194 8.89 -25.47 -2.02
CA GLY A 194 8.97 -26.09 -0.70
C GLY A 194 7.70 -25.86 0.14
N SER A 195 7.58 -26.60 1.24
CA SER A 195 6.48 -26.48 2.20
C SER A 195 6.66 -25.29 3.16
N ILE A 196 5.59 -24.88 3.84
CA ILE A 196 5.57 -23.72 4.74
C ILE A 196 6.61 -23.79 5.89
N ASN A 197 7.05 -25.00 6.24
CA ASN A 197 8.02 -25.27 7.30
C ASN A 197 9.48 -25.29 6.80
N GLU A 198 9.70 -25.40 5.49
CA GLU A 198 11.04 -25.50 4.89
C GLU A 198 11.58 -24.13 4.45
N LEU A 199 10.74 -23.09 4.48
CA LEU A 199 11.09 -21.75 4.08
C LEU A 199 11.53 -20.92 5.28
N ASN A 200 12.73 -20.34 5.20
CA ASN A 200 13.26 -19.43 6.20
C ASN A 200 12.29 -18.24 6.41
N PRO A 201 11.78 -18.00 7.64
CA PRO A 201 10.84 -16.92 7.93
C PRO A 201 11.36 -15.53 7.54
N GLN A 202 12.65 -15.26 7.69
CA GLN A 202 13.26 -13.97 7.34
C GLN A 202 13.22 -13.74 5.83
N LEU A 203 13.64 -14.73 5.04
CA LEU A 203 13.62 -14.64 3.57
C LEU A 203 12.20 -14.44 3.03
N PHE A 204 11.23 -15.13 3.63
CA PHE A 204 9.84 -15.01 3.22
C PHE A 204 9.21 -13.67 3.65
N SER A 205 9.56 -13.19 4.85
CA SER A 205 9.18 -11.84 5.31
C SER A 205 9.72 -10.77 4.36
N PHE A 206 10.97 -10.89 3.92
CA PHE A 206 11.60 -9.96 2.99
C PHE A 206 10.89 -9.93 1.64
N LEU A 207 10.50 -11.09 1.10
CA LEU A 207 9.75 -11.15 -0.16
C LEU A 207 8.40 -10.41 -0.09
N TYR A 208 7.65 -10.57 1.01
CA TYR A 208 6.43 -9.78 1.21
C TYR A 208 6.71 -8.29 1.41
N SER A 209 7.82 -7.97 2.07
CA SER A 209 8.25 -6.58 2.30
C SER A 209 8.55 -5.89 0.97
N LEU A 210 9.22 -6.58 0.04
CA LEU A 210 9.45 -6.07 -1.32
C LEU A 210 8.13 -5.89 -2.09
N ASN A 211 7.17 -6.81 -1.95
CA ASN A 211 5.85 -6.67 -2.57
C ASN A 211 5.10 -5.43 -2.06
N ARG A 212 5.12 -5.19 -0.74
CA ARG A 212 4.53 -3.98 -0.13
C ARG A 212 5.29 -2.71 -0.48
N PHE A 213 6.62 -2.78 -0.53
CA PHE A 213 7.48 -1.67 -0.92
C PHE A 213 7.17 -1.20 -2.35
N GLY A 214 6.84 -2.11 -3.26
CA GLY A 214 6.34 -1.76 -4.60
C GLY A 214 5.05 -0.91 -4.61
N CYS A 215 4.32 -0.85 -3.49
CA CYS A 215 3.12 -0.04 -3.31
C CYS A 215 3.35 1.19 -2.42
N ALA A 216 4.52 1.35 -1.79
CA ALA A 216 4.83 2.40 -0.81
C ALA A 216 4.47 3.80 -1.33
N ARG A 217 4.90 4.10 -2.56
CA ARG A 217 4.65 5.38 -3.21
C ARG A 217 3.17 5.66 -3.44
N GLN A 218 2.37 4.63 -3.69
CA GLN A 218 0.93 4.77 -3.93
C GLN A 218 0.22 5.16 -2.64
N LEU A 219 0.62 4.48 -1.56
CA LEU A 219 0.12 4.76 -0.23
C LEU A 219 0.50 6.18 0.18
N HIS A 220 1.77 6.58 0.03
CA HIS A 220 2.19 7.96 0.30
C HIS A 220 1.47 8.99 -0.57
N PHE A 221 1.25 8.68 -1.85
CA PHE A 221 0.51 9.57 -2.76
C PHE A 221 -0.91 9.82 -2.25
N TRP A 222 -1.64 8.77 -1.88
CA TRP A 222 -2.99 8.89 -1.33
C TRP A 222 -3.00 9.63 0.01
N LEU A 223 -2.12 9.24 0.93
CA LEU A 223 -2.07 9.80 2.28
C LEU A 223 -1.68 11.27 2.29
N ARG A 224 -0.68 11.68 1.48
CA ARG A 224 -0.28 13.09 1.35
C ARG A 224 -1.42 13.95 0.86
N ARG A 225 -2.38 13.39 0.11
CA ARG A 225 -3.58 14.05 -0.41
C ARG A 225 -4.75 14.02 0.57
N GLY A 226 -4.55 13.54 1.80
CA GLY A 226 -5.61 13.49 2.81
C GLY A 226 -6.58 12.32 2.62
N SER A 227 -6.39 11.47 1.61
CA SER A 227 -7.16 10.24 1.45
C SER A 227 -6.66 9.19 2.44
N SER A 228 -7.56 8.62 3.22
CA SER A 228 -7.22 7.49 4.08
C SER A 228 -7.02 6.22 3.25
N VAL A 229 -6.40 5.19 3.84
CA VAL A 229 -6.23 3.89 3.19
C VAL A 229 -6.74 2.77 4.08
N VAL A 230 -7.43 1.80 3.49
CA VAL A 230 -7.88 0.57 4.13
C VAL A 230 -7.14 -0.61 3.49
N LEU A 231 -6.38 -1.35 4.28
CA LEU A 231 -5.50 -2.42 3.80
C LEU A 231 -5.99 -3.77 4.30
N ASP A 232 -6.37 -4.68 3.40
CA ASP A 232 -6.57 -6.09 3.74
C ASP A 232 -5.20 -6.77 3.80
N ARG A 233 -4.72 -7.00 5.03
CA ARG A 233 -3.34 -7.34 5.39
C ARG A 233 -2.36 -6.20 5.09
N TYR A 234 -1.27 -6.13 5.84
CA TYR A 234 -0.17 -5.19 5.55
C TYR A 234 1.19 -5.72 6.04
N TYR A 235 2.14 -4.87 6.44
CA TYR A 235 3.40 -5.31 7.06
C TYR A 235 3.15 -6.12 8.34
N THR A 236 2.09 -5.77 9.06
CA THR A 236 1.57 -6.45 10.25
C THR A 236 1.21 -7.92 10.02
N ALA A 237 0.96 -8.34 8.77
CA ALA A 237 0.72 -9.74 8.46
C ALA A 237 1.98 -10.60 8.69
N ASN A 238 3.18 -10.04 8.51
CA ASN A 238 4.42 -10.74 8.84
C ASN A 238 4.50 -11.05 10.34
N PHE A 239 3.92 -10.21 11.20
CA PHE A 239 4.00 -10.40 12.65
C PHE A 239 3.26 -11.68 13.03
N GLY A 240 2.00 -11.83 12.60
CA GLY A 240 1.25 -13.05 12.86
C GLY A 240 1.79 -14.28 12.13
N HIS A 241 2.13 -14.16 10.85
CA HIS A 241 2.44 -15.33 10.02
C HIS A 241 3.89 -15.82 10.10
N GLN A 242 4.86 -14.92 10.29
CA GLN A 242 6.29 -15.26 10.28
C GLN A 242 6.84 -15.35 11.70
N ALA A 243 6.50 -14.42 12.61
CA ALA A 243 6.95 -14.53 13.99
C ALA A 243 6.35 -15.76 14.71
N SER A 244 5.16 -16.23 14.33
CA SER A 244 4.59 -17.48 14.85
C SER A 244 5.35 -18.76 14.48
N LYS A 245 6.30 -18.67 13.55
CA LYS A 245 7.22 -19.77 13.20
C LYS A 245 8.44 -19.82 14.13
N LEU A 246 8.69 -18.76 14.90
CA LEU A 246 9.79 -18.68 15.86
C LEU A 246 9.34 -19.12 17.27
N PRO A 247 10.30 -19.52 18.13
CA PRO A 247 10.05 -19.70 19.57
C PRO A 247 9.45 -18.44 20.19
N PRO A 248 8.53 -18.55 21.18
CA PRO A 248 7.87 -17.41 21.80
C PRO A 248 8.81 -16.27 22.25
N GLU A 249 9.97 -16.63 22.81
CA GLU A 249 11.00 -15.73 23.31
C GLU A 249 11.71 -14.89 22.22
N GLU A 250 11.68 -15.32 20.97
CA GLU A 250 12.30 -14.60 19.84
C GLU A 250 11.31 -13.71 19.08
N ARG A 251 10.00 -13.85 19.33
CA ARG A 251 8.96 -13.22 18.50
C ARG A 251 8.96 -11.71 18.60
N GLU A 252 9.12 -11.17 19.81
CA GLU A 252 9.09 -9.72 20.04
C GLU A 252 10.25 -9.01 19.34
N ALA A 253 11.47 -9.55 19.49
CA ALA A 253 12.65 -9.04 18.80
C ALA A 253 12.46 -9.10 17.28
N PHE A 254 11.97 -10.22 16.76
CA PHE A 254 11.73 -10.37 15.33
C PHE A 254 10.63 -9.44 14.80
N ILE A 255 9.55 -9.20 15.55
CA ILE A 255 8.52 -8.22 15.19
C ILE A 255 9.11 -6.81 15.14
N SER A 256 9.97 -6.46 16.10
CA SER A 256 10.66 -5.17 16.12
C SER A 256 11.57 -4.98 14.90
N ASP A 257 12.32 -6.02 14.51
CA ASP A 257 13.15 -6.02 13.31
C ASP A 257 12.32 -5.86 12.03
N LEU A 258 11.18 -6.54 11.95
CA LEU A 258 10.24 -6.41 10.83
C LEU A 258 9.67 -5.00 10.73
N GLU A 259 9.25 -4.42 11.85
CA GLU A 259 8.72 -3.06 11.87
C GLU A 259 9.78 -2.03 11.47
N PHE A 260 10.99 -2.15 12.01
CA PHE A 260 12.11 -1.29 11.63
C PHE A 260 12.41 -1.40 10.13
N MET A 261 12.51 -2.62 9.60
CA MET A 261 12.78 -2.83 8.18
C MET A 261 11.66 -2.28 7.30
N GLU A 262 10.40 -2.58 7.60
CA GLU A 262 9.29 -2.24 6.72
C GLU A 262 8.87 -0.76 6.82
N VAL A 263 8.85 -0.19 8.02
CA VAL A 263 8.40 1.19 8.25
C VAL A 263 9.55 2.17 8.16
N GLU A 264 10.64 1.95 8.90
CA GLU A 264 11.74 2.92 8.99
C GLU A 264 12.70 2.84 7.80
N LEU A 265 13.10 1.63 7.39
CA LEU A 265 14.06 1.46 6.29
C LEU A 265 13.40 1.52 4.90
N LEU A 266 12.29 0.80 4.69
CA LEU A 266 11.55 0.80 3.41
C LEU A 266 10.54 1.95 3.29
N GLY A 267 10.36 2.75 4.35
CA GLY A 267 9.52 3.93 4.33
C GLY A 267 8.03 3.63 4.14
N LEU A 268 7.53 2.44 4.49
CA LEU A 268 6.10 2.16 4.42
C LEU A 268 5.32 3.05 5.41
N PRO A 269 4.16 3.62 5.02
CA PRO A 269 3.33 4.36 5.96
C PRO A 269 2.96 3.52 7.17
N ARG A 270 3.26 4.02 8.37
CA ARG A 270 2.89 3.36 9.63
C ARG A 270 1.37 3.22 9.75
N ALA A 271 0.90 2.07 10.18
CA ALA A 271 -0.51 1.84 10.43
C ALA A 271 -0.98 2.71 11.61
N THR A 272 -2.08 3.45 11.43
CA THR A 272 -2.72 4.21 12.52
C THR A 272 -3.65 3.33 13.35
N SER A 273 -4.21 2.29 12.73
CA SER A 273 -5.05 1.29 13.41
C SER A 273 -4.89 -0.06 12.75
N VAL A 274 -4.68 -1.10 13.55
CA VAL A 274 -4.57 -2.49 13.10
C VAL A 274 -5.68 -3.29 13.77
N LEU A 275 -6.67 -3.69 12.97
CA LEU A 275 -7.87 -4.39 13.41
C LEU A 275 -7.68 -5.88 13.19
N TYR A 276 -7.46 -6.64 14.27
CA TYR A 276 -7.35 -8.09 14.20
C TYR A 276 -8.73 -8.74 14.32
N LEU A 277 -9.22 -9.31 13.22
CA LEU A 277 -10.45 -10.08 13.17
C LEU A 277 -10.21 -11.50 13.70
N ASP A 278 -10.56 -11.72 14.97
CA ASP A 278 -10.37 -13.00 15.64
C ASP A 278 -11.56 -13.93 15.40
N LEU A 279 -11.34 -14.92 14.53
CA LEU A 279 -12.23 -16.05 14.33
C LEU A 279 -11.49 -17.35 14.68
N PRO A 280 -11.94 -18.12 15.68
CA PRO A 280 -11.32 -19.37 16.07
C PRO A 280 -11.21 -20.34 14.87
N PRO A 281 -10.09 -21.09 14.73
CA PRO A 281 -9.87 -21.96 13.56
C PRO A 281 -10.98 -22.97 13.29
N ALA A 282 -11.65 -23.48 14.33
CA ALA A 282 -12.78 -24.40 14.19
C ALA A 282 -13.98 -23.74 13.47
N ALA A 283 -14.35 -22.52 13.88
CA ALA A 283 -15.42 -21.75 13.26
C ALA A 283 -15.05 -21.31 11.82
N ALA A 284 -13.77 -21.02 11.57
CA ALA A 284 -13.27 -20.69 10.24
C ALA A 284 -13.39 -21.89 9.26
N LEU A 285 -13.03 -23.10 9.71
CA LEU A 285 -13.12 -24.33 8.89
C LEU A 285 -14.56 -24.66 8.49
N GLU A 286 -15.52 -24.51 9.40
CA GLU A 286 -16.94 -24.73 9.09
C GLU A 286 -17.46 -23.74 8.05
N ALA A 287 -17.02 -22.48 8.13
CA ALA A 287 -17.41 -21.46 7.16
C ALA A 287 -16.80 -21.72 5.77
N MET A 288 -15.54 -22.11 5.70
CA MET A 288 -14.88 -22.44 4.43
C MET A 288 -15.56 -23.60 3.72
N ARG A 289 -16.00 -24.63 4.46
CA ARG A 289 -16.73 -25.78 3.88
C ARG A 289 -18.05 -25.40 3.22
N ARG A 290 -18.64 -24.26 3.58
CA ARG A 290 -19.92 -23.76 3.02
C ARG A 290 -19.72 -22.82 1.83
N ASP A 291 -18.48 -22.42 1.54
CA ASP A 291 -18.16 -21.46 0.49
C ASP A 291 -17.60 -22.19 -0.75
N ALA A 292 -18.50 -22.55 -1.67
CA ALA A 292 -18.19 -23.29 -2.89
C ALA A 292 -17.48 -22.45 -3.97
N THR A 293 -17.25 -21.16 -3.73
CA THR A 293 -16.68 -20.23 -4.72
C THR A 293 -15.16 -20.05 -4.61
N ARG A 294 -14.53 -20.65 -3.61
CA ARG A 294 -13.09 -20.48 -3.37
C ARG A 294 -12.23 -21.22 -4.39
N LYS A 295 -11.27 -20.50 -4.97
CA LYS A 295 -10.16 -21.07 -5.75
C LYS A 295 -9.16 -21.77 -4.81
N GLN A 296 -8.26 -22.56 -5.42
CA GLN A 296 -7.21 -23.36 -4.77
C GLN A 296 -6.62 -22.70 -3.51
N LEU A 297 -6.58 -23.48 -2.42
CA LEU A 297 -6.05 -23.07 -1.13
C LEU A 297 -4.52 -22.86 -1.20
N ASP A 298 -4.01 -21.83 -0.54
CA ASP A 298 -2.57 -21.56 -0.47
C ASP A 298 -1.85 -22.34 0.66
N ILE A 299 -0.52 -22.19 0.76
CA ILE A 299 0.30 -22.89 1.77
C ILE A 299 -0.04 -22.51 3.22
N HIS A 300 -0.59 -21.32 3.48
CA HIS A 300 -1.03 -20.89 4.81
C HIS A 300 -2.41 -21.49 5.13
N GLU A 301 -3.29 -21.54 4.13
CA GLU A 301 -4.64 -22.08 4.25
C GLU A 301 -4.64 -23.61 4.45
N THR A 302 -3.67 -24.31 3.84
CA THR A 302 -3.46 -25.76 3.98
C THR A 302 -2.60 -26.15 5.20
N ALA A 303 -2.05 -25.17 5.93
CA ALA A 303 -1.24 -25.43 7.11
C ALA A 303 -2.05 -26.04 8.26
N GLY A 304 -1.40 -26.90 9.04
CA GLY A 304 -2.02 -27.64 10.15
C GLY A 304 -2.58 -26.76 11.26
N GLY A 305 -3.50 -27.33 12.05
CA GLY A 305 -4.21 -26.60 13.12
C GLY A 305 -3.30 -25.91 14.14
N ASP A 306 -2.13 -26.48 14.42
CA ASP A 306 -1.18 -25.90 15.38
C ASP A 306 -0.49 -24.64 14.85
N TYR A 307 -0.23 -24.55 13.53
CA TYR A 307 0.24 -23.30 12.92
C TYR A 307 -0.81 -22.20 13.08
N LYS A 308 -2.07 -22.49 12.75
CA LYS A 308 -3.18 -21.52 12.87
C LYS A 308 -3.39 -21.05 14.31
N LYS A 309 -3.22 -21.94 15.30
CA LYS A 309 -3.22 -21.58 16.72
C LYS A 309 -2.08 -20.63 17.08
N ARG A 310 -0.84 -20.92 16.64
CA ARG A 310 0.31 -20.05 16.90
C ARG A 310 0.16 -18.67 16.26
N VAL A 311 -0.34 -18.60 15.02
CA VAL A 311 -0.65 -17.32 14.34
C VAL A 311 -1.65 -16.50 15.15
N ARG A 312 -2.76 -17.12 15.58
CA ARG A 312 -3.77 -16.47 16.44
C ARG A 312 -3.14 -15.96 17.74
N GLN A 313 -2.37 -16.78 18.43
CA GLN A 313 -1.68 -16.38 19.68
C GLN A 313 -0.75 -15.19 19.45
N THR A 314 0.01 -15.18 18.35
CA THR A 314 0.90 -14.06 18.03
C THR A 314 0.11 -12.77 17.74
N TYR A 315 -1.01 -12.84 17.02
CA TYR A 315 -1.85 -11.65 16.80
C TYR A 315 -2.51 -11.15 18.10
N MET A 316 -2.95 -12.05 18.97
CA MET A 316 -3.45 -11.67 20.30
C MET A 316 -2.38 -10.95 21.12
N TRP A 317 -1.16 -11.48 21.13
CA TRP A 317 -0.02 -10.83 21.76
C TRP A 317 0.22 -9.43 21.18
N CYS A 318 0.14 -9.26 19.85
CA CYS A 318 0.26 -7.94 19.21
C CYS A 318 -0.84 -6.97 19.69
N CYS A 319 -2.09 -7.44 19.84
CA CYS A 319 -3.20 -6.63 20.35
C CYS A 319 -3.01 -6.18 21.80
N GLU A 320 -2.30 -6.97 22.60
CA GLU A 320 -2.05 -6.67 24.02
C GLU A 320 -0.84 -5.75 24.22
N HIS A 321 0.17 -5.82 23.34
CA HIS A 321 1.48 -5.20 23.59
C HIS A 321 1.86 -4.08 22.62
N LEU A 322 1.27 -4.02 21.42
CA LEU A 322 1.66 -3.05 20.39
C LEU A 322 0.64 -1.91 20.27
N PRO A 323 1.11 -0.66 20.10
CA PRO A 323 0.22 0.49 19.96
C PRO A 323 -0.60 0.40 18.66
N GLY A 324 -1.85 0.88 18.72
CA GLY A 324 -2.75 0.93 17.57
C GLY A 324 -3.34 -0.43 17.15
N TRP A 325 -3.01 -1.53 17.83
CA TRP A 325 -3.62 -2.82 17.60
C TRP A 325 -4.90 -3.00 18.40
N HIS A 326 -5.91 -3.58 17.76
CA HIS A 326 -7.23 -3.74 18.35
C HIS A 326 -7.84 -5.10 17.98
N HIS A 327 -8.22 -5.83 19.02
CA HIS A 327 -8.86 -7.13 18.91
C HIS A 327 -10.36 -6.96 18.61
N ILE A 328 -10.81 -7.54 17.51
CA ILE A 328 -12.23 -7.62 17.12
C ILE A 328 -12.66 -9.08 17.21
N MET A 329 -13.45 -9.41 18.23
CA MET A 329 -14.06 -10.75 18.34
C MET A 329 -15.10 -10.94 17.23
N CYS A 330 -14.93 -11.98 16.41
CA CYS A 330 -15.86 -12.32 15.33
C CYS A 330 -16.83 -13.46 15.69
N PHE A 331 -16.97 -13.77 16.98
CA PHE A 331 -17.86 -14.79 17.50
C PHE A 331 -18.46 -14.33 18.84
N GLY A 332 -19.69 -14.76 19.12
CA GLY A 332 -20.39 -14.49 20.38
C GLY A 332 -20.00 -15.47 21.49
N ASP A 333 -20.46 -15.18 22.71
CA ASP A 333 -20.23 -16.01 23.91
C ASP A 333 -20.83 -17.42 23.78
N ASP A 334 -21.86 -17.57 22.95
CA ASP A 334 -22.49 -18.83 22.57
C ASP A 334 -21.69 -19.62 21.52
N GLY A 335 -20.53 -19.10 21.09
CA GLY A 335 -19.70 -19.67 20.04
C GLY A 335 -20.25 -19.42 18.63
N ARG A 336 -21.36 -18.69 18.47
CA ARG A 336 -21.88 -18.37 17.14
C ARG A 336 -20.94 -17.41 16.44
N ARG A 337 -20.73 -17.60 15.14
CA ARG A 337 -20.06 -16.58 14.32
C ARG A 337 -20.93 -15.34 14.22
N LEU A 338 -20.34 -14.16 14.42
CA LEU A 338 -21.02 -12.89 14.21
C LEU A 338 -21.28 -12.66 12.72
N THR A 339 -22.37 -11.96 12.40
CA THR A 339 -22.66 -11.54 11.03
C THR A 339 -21.65 -10.49 10.58
N ARG A 340 -21.55 -10.28 9.26
CA ARG A 340 -20.65 -9.24 8.72
C ARG A 340 -21.04 -7.85 9.21
N GLU A 341 -22.34 -7.59 9.42
CA GLU A 341 -22.86 -6.33 9.94
C GLU A 341 -22.52 -6.12 11.43
N GLU A 342 -22.56 -7.18 12.24
CA GLU A 342 -22.16 -7.14 13.66
C GLU A 342 -20.66 -6.82 13.80
N VAL A 343 -19.82 -7.52 13.02
CA VAL A 343 -18.36 -7.27 12.98
C VAL A 343 -18.06 -5.86 12.50
N HIS A 344 -18.74 -5.40 11.43
CA HIS A 344 -18.58 -4.05 10.88
C HIS A 344 -18.98 -2.97 11.90
N THR A 345 -20.04 -3.22 12.67
CA THR A 345 -20.45 -2.34 13.77
C THR A 345 -19.38 -2.27 14.86
N ALA A 346 -18.74 -3.38 15.20
CA ALA A 346 -17.64 -3.40 16.16
C ALA A 346 -16.42 -2.60 15.65
N ILE A 347 -16.03 -2.79 14.39
CA ILE A 347 -14.95 -2.04 13.74
C ILE A 347 -15.23 -0.54 13.76
N THR A 348 -16.40 -0.11 13.29
CA THR A 348 -16.73 1.32 13.19
C THR A 348 -16.90 1.96 14.56
N ARG A 349 -17.43 1.24 15.57
CA ARG A 349 -17.46 1.70 16.96
C ARG A 349 -16.06 1.96 17.48
N HIS A 350 -15.15 1.01 17.26
CA HIS A 350 -13.78 1.13 17.69
C HIS A 350 -13.07 2.31 17.02
N LEU A 351 -13.12 2.41 15.69
CA LEU A 351 -12.50 3.51 14.94
C LEU A 351 -13.02 4.89 15.39
N ARG A 352 -14.33 5.02 15.67
CA ARG A 352 -14.87 6.25 16.27
C ARG A 352 -14.31 6.53 17.66
N SER A 353 -14.17 5.50 18.51
CA SER A 353 -13.67 5.67 19.88
C SER A 353 -12.23 6.16 19.96
N VAL A 354 -11.40 5.82 18.97
CA VAL A 354 -10.01 6.30 18.87
C VAL A 354 -9.88 7.59 18.08
N GLY A 355 -11.00 8.23 17.72
CA GLY A 355 -11.00 9.48 16.96
C GLY A 355 -10.47 9.33 15.53
N SER A 356 -10.70 8.17 14.90
CA SER A 356 -10.31 7.93 13.51
C SER A 356 -10.91 9.01 12.61
N ARG A 357 -10.05 9.59 11.79
CA ARG A 357 -10.32 10.75 10.95
C ARG A 357 -11.28 10.41 9.81
N VAL A 358 -11.41 9.13 9.46
CA VAL A 358 -12.36 8.64 8.44
C VAL A 358 -13.83 8.87 8.82
N PHE A 359 -14.14 9.18 10.08
CA PHE A 359 -15.50 9.48 10.55
C PHE A 359 -15.72 10.95 10.95
N GLY A 360 -14.73 11.83 10.71
CA GLY A 360 -14.78 13.25 11.08
C GLY A 360 -14.69 13.49 12.59
N ALA A 361 -14.22 14.68 12.99
CA ALA A 361 -14.38 15.12 14.37
C ALA A 361 -15.88 15.26 14.65
N GLN A 362 -16.41 14.55 15.64
CA GLN A 362 -17.73 14.87 16.16
C GLN A 362 -17.68 16.32 16.65
N SER A 363 -18.52 17.17 16.05
CA SER A 363 -18.67 18.58 16.42
C SER A 363 -19.38 18.71 17.76
#